data_AF-A0A1X7HHF7-F1
#
_entry.id   AF-A0A1X7HHF7-F1
#
_cell.length_a   1.000
_cell.length_b   1.000
_cell.length_c   1.000
_cell.angle_alpha   90.00
_cell.angle_beta   90.00
_cell.angle_gamma   90.00
#
_symmetry.space_group_name_H-M   'P 1'
#
loop_
_entity.id
_entity.type
_entity.pdbx_description
1 polymer ?
#
loop_
_entity_poly.entity_id
_entity_poly.type
_entity_poly.pdbx_seq_one_letter_code
_entity_poly.pdbx_strand_id
1 'polypeptide(L)'
;MKMTYKSSILRVESFYSTHLDNERDIFVYLPPSYAYDKTKRYPVLYMHDGQNIFHPAFNGYSWHVDQTVDRLIHEHKMEEIIVVGIPNMGLERANEYTHDLEGVLYPLDKVSIHPKGHLYEKFIIEEVKSYVDSVFRTKSDPEHTALMGSSRGGQVTYHIGFRNPDIFGKLAIVSPYFYCVDPIPFEEIRLYHTFISKQPLSQIWIDLGSTEGTLVMEKHTRAVTEELVDLGYEADTQLIYFNDPGAAHVEKDWASRLSSPLIHFFGRKGEARSLTLIGCEEVGIVGPTSRLNAILEFGDDFKMSLLRAAYHVQDQEIAEVLANGTIVPKKTGVTSVTVKYKDLEATTEIRVVDEKKECVTLDMVVHVPPNTPVDMKLYAWFPLIHDPSKGTYYNQLQVPLHAEFIYQISRQDGIVEVDSSGEPVQHKYTALEDTTIEINFEHWMRNEA
;
A
#
# COMPACT_ATOMS: atom_id res chain seq x y z
N MET A 1 -42.79 9.57 11.94
CA MET A 1 -42.09 8.49 11.20
C MET A 1 -40.85 9.14 10.57
N LYS A 2 -39.66 8.96 11.14
CA LYS A 2 -38.43 9.48 10.52
C LYS A 2 -38.23 8.69 9.22
N MET A 3 -38.26 9.37 8.08
CA MET A 3 -37.90 8.75 6.80
C MET A 3 -36.45 8.29 6.90
N THR A 4 -36.21 6.98 6.91
CA THR A 4 -34.87 6.41 6.83
C THR A 4 -34.45 6.45 5.37
N TYR A 5 -33.69 7.46 4.99
CA TYR A 5 -33.03 7.55 3.69
C TYR A 5 -31.97 6.45 3.64
N LYS A 6 -32.05 5.54 2.67
CA LYS A 6 -31.12 4.42 2.51
C LYS A 6 -30.31 4.61 1.23
N SER A 7 -29.01 4.39 1.32
CA SER A 7 -28.13 4.23 0.18
C SER A 7 -28.49 2.99 -0.65
N SER A 8 -27.96 2.91 -1.86
CA SER A 8 -28.18 1.76 -2.75
C SER A 8 -26.95 1.49 -3.58
N ILE A 9 -26.66 0.22 -3.87
CA ILE A 9 -25.60 -0.18 -4.80
C ILE A 9 -26.27 -0.77 -6.04
N LEU A 10 -25.95 -0.19 -7.20
CA LEU A 10 -26.36 -0.68 -8.51
C LEU A 10 -25.21 -1.45 -9.16
N ARG A 11 -25.56 -2.41 -10.01
CA ARG A 11 -24.63 -3.13 -10.87
C ARG A 11 -24.98 -2.81 -12.33
N VAL A 12 -24.01 -2.26 -13.05
CA VAL A 12 -24.06 -2.16 -14.51
C VAL A 12 -23.42 -3.42 -15.04
N GLU A 13 -24.23 -4.32 -15.57
CA GLU A 13 -23.78 -5.64 -15.99
C GLU A 13 -23.07 -5.58 -17.34
N SER A 14 -22.00 -6.37 -17.49
CA SER A 14 -21.28 -6.59 -18.76
C SER A 14 -20.92 -5.29 -19.49
N PHE A 15 -20.34 -4.32 -18.77
CA PHE A 15 -19.86 -3.09 -19.36
C PHE A 15 -18.66 -3.41 -20.28
N TYR A 16 -18.86 -3.26 -21.58
CA TYR A 16 -17.83 -3.52 -22.59
C TYR A 16 -16.89 -2.32 -22.76
N SER A 17 -15.59 -2.59 -22.75
CA SER A 17 -14.55 -1.63 -23.09
C SER A 17 -14.02 -1.89 -24.49
N THR A 18 -14.10 -0.88 -25.35
CA THR A 18 -13.49 -0.91 -26.69
C THR A 18 -11.98 -0.74 -26.62
N HIS A 19 -11.46 -0.03 -25.60
CA HIS A 19 -10.03 0.17 -25.41
C HIS A 19 -9.30 -1.10 -24.93
N LEU A 20 -9.97 -1.92 -24.12
CA LEU A 20 -9.40 -3.12 -23.51
C LEU A 20 -9.88 -4.43 -24.15
N ASP A 21 -10.92 -4.37 -24.99
CA ASP A 21 -11.60 -5.53 -25.60
C ASP A 21 -12.01 -6.57 -24.55
N ASN A 22 -12.64 -6.10 -23.47
CA ASN A 22 -13.16 -6.96 -22.42
C ASN A 22 -14.45 -6.40 -21.81
N GLU A 23 -15.16 -7.25 -21.06
CA GLU A 23 -16.37 -6.89 -20.34
C GLU A 23 -16.17 -7.10 -18.84
N ARG A 24 -16.68 -6.16 -18.04
CA ARG A 24 -16.73 -6.29 -16.59
C ARG A 24 -17.99 -5.64 -16.04
N ASP A 25 -18.46 -6.10 -14.89
CA ASP A 25 -19.49 -5.36 -14.17
C ASP A 25 -18.92 -4.06 -13.60
N ILE A 26 -19.73 -3.02 -13.47
CA ILE A 26 -19.38 -1.80 -12.73
C ILE A 26 -20.36 -1.62 -11.58
N PHE A 27 -19.85 -1.34 -10.39
CA PHE A 27 -20.66 -1.11 -9.20
C PHE A 27 -20.81 0.38 -8.93
N VAL A 28 -22.03 0.85 -8.68
CA VAL A 28 -22.32 2.27 -8.42
C VAL A 28 -23.09 2.39 -7.12
N TYR A 29 -22.42 2.88 -6.07
CA TYR A 29 -23.06 3.29 -4.83
C TYR A 29 -23.71 4.67 -5.03
N LEU A 30 -24.96 4.78 -4.60
CA LEU A 30 -25.75 6.00 -4.60
C LEU A 30 -26.09 6.41 -3.17
N PRO A 31 -25.88 7.69 -2.81
CA PRO A 31 -26.05 8.16 -1.45
C PRO A 31 -27.53 8.23 -1.05
N PRO A 32 -27.84 8.28 0.26
CA PRO A 32 -29.21 8.21 0.79
C PRO A 32 -30.21 9.18 0.14
N SER A 33 -29.80 10.42 -0.14
CA SER A 33 -30.72 11.40 -0.74
C SER A 33 -30.95 11.22 -2.25
N TYR A 34 -30.18 10.37 -2.94
CA TYR A 34 -30.24 10.23 -4.41
C TYR A 34 -31.64 9.86 -4.91
N ALA A 35 -32.38 9.00 -4.21
CA ALA A 35 -33.71 8.59 -4.64
C ALA A 35 -34.78 9.70 -4.49
N TYR A 36 -34.51 10.74 -3.69
CA TYR A 36 -35.52 11.69 -3.24
C TYR A 36 -35.22 13.13 -3.68
N ASP A 37 -33.95 13.54 -3.64
CA ASP A 37 -33.53 14.84 -4.18
C ASP A 37 -33.11 14.67 -5.65
N LYS A 38 -34.06 15.02 -6.54
CA LYS A 38 -33.88 14.93 -7.99
C LYS A 38 -33.08 16.09 -8.59
N THR A 39 -32.82 17.14 -7.80
CA THR A 39 -32.11 18.35 -8.25
C THR A 39 -30.64 18.34 -7.84
N LYS A 40 -30.31 17.67 -6.72
CA LYS A 40 -28.95 17.56 -6.23
C LYS A 40 -28.06 16.73 -7.15
N ARG A 41 -26.84 17.23 -7.35
CA ARG A 41 -25.71 16.57 -8.01
C ARG A 41 -24.62 16.26 -7.00
N TYR A 42 -23.87 15.19 -7.23
CA TYR A 42 -22.96 14.60 -6.26
C TYR A 42 -21.53 14.55 -6.82
N PRO A 43 -20.50 14.84 -5.99
CA PRO A 43 -19.13 14.46 -6.31
C PRO A 43 -19.02 12.94 -6.54
N VAL A 44 -17.99 12.52 -7.27
CA VAL A 44 -17.79 11.12 -7.62
C VAL A 44 -16.40 10.66 -7.20
N LEU A 45 -16.36 9.51 -6.54
CA LEU A 45 -15.14 8.76 -6.25
C LEU A 45 -15.09 7.52 -7.14
N TYR A 46 -14.08 7.44 -8.02
CA TYR A 46 -13.78 6.24 -8.78
C TYR A 46 -12.77 5.39 -8.02
N MET A 47 -13.06 4.11 -7.84
CA MET A 47 -12.21 3.17 -7.12
C MET A 47 -11.84 1.98 -8.01
N HIS A 48 -10.55 1.66 -8.01
CA HIS A 48 -10.02 0.41 -8.56
C HIS A 48 -10.42 -0.79 -7.70
N ASP A 49 -10.24 -2.01 -8.23
CA ASP A 49 -10.58 -3.26 -7.54
C ASP A 49 -12.02 -3.30 -7.00
N GLY A 50 -12.98 -2.82 -7.80
CA GLY A 50 -14.39 -2.67 -7.42
C GLY A 50 -15.07 -3.94 -6.88
N GLN A 51 -14.54 -5.12 -7.18
CA GLN A 51 -15.03 -6.38 -6.60
C GLN A 51 -14.69 -6.53 -5.10
N ASN A 52 -13.67 -5.82 -4.59
CA ASN A 52 -13.23 -5.87 -3.20
C ASN A 52 -13.80 -4.72 -2.34
N ILE A 53 -14.42 -3.70 -2.95
CA ILE A 53 -14.81 -2.48 -2.22
C ILE A 53 -16.14 -2.59 -1.46
N PHE A 54 -17.10 -3.34 -2.03
CA PHE A 54 -18.42 -3.62 -1.43
C PHE A 54 -18.56 -5.08 -0.99
N HIS A 55 -17.69 -5.96 -1.51
CA HIS A 55 -17.71 -7.39 -1.25
C HIS A 55 -16.33 -7.87 -0.77
N PRO A 56 -16.26 -9.00 -0.04
CA PRO A 56 -14.98 -9.57 0.38
C PRO A 56 -14.09 -9.97 -0.79
N ALA A 57 -12.81 -9.68 -0.67
CA ALA A 57 -11.73 -10.22 -1.50
C ALA A 57 -11.51 -11.71 -1.23
N PHE A 58 -10.58 -12.33 -1.97
CA PHE A 58 -10.26 -13.77 -1.84
C PHE A 58 -9.79 -14.17 -0.42
N ASN A 59 -9.23 -13.22 0.33
CA ASN A 59 -8.78 -13.41 1.71
C ASN A 59 -9.89 -13.23 2.77
N GLY A 60 -11.13 -12.95 2.33
CA GLY A 60 -12.29 -12.77 3.21
C GLY A 60 -12.50 -11.35 3.75
N TYR A 61 -11.61 -10.40 3.44
CA TYR A 61 -11.73 -9.00 3.88
C TYR A 61 -12.27 -8.10 2.77
N SER A 62 -12.97 -7.02 3.14
CA SER A 62 -13.46 -6.00 2.22
C SER A 62 -13.06 -4.61 2.73
N TRP A 63 -13.06 -3.62 1.85
CA TRP A 63 -12.90 -2.22 2.25
C TRP A 63 -14.11 -1.66 2.99
N HIS A 64 -15.29 -2.29 2.87
CA HIS A 64 -16.53 -1.81 3.47
C HIS A 64 -16.81 -0.33 3.15
N VAL A 65 -16.62 0.05 1.88
CA VAL A 65 -16.68 1.46 1.45
C VAL A 65 -18.09 2.03 1.67
N ASP A 66 -19.12 1.28 1.33
CA ASP A 66 -20.52 1.65 1.54
C ASP A 66 -20.81 1.96 3.01
N GLN A 67 -20.33 1.11 3.92
CA GLN A 67 -20.55 1.27 5.37
C GLN A 67 -19.82 2.50 5.91
N THR A 68 -18.58 2.72 5.48
CA THR A 68 -17.79 3.88 5.89
C THR A 68 -18.40 5.18 5.37
N VAL A 69 -18.80 5.21 4.10
CA VAL A 69 -19.44 6.37 3.47
C VAL A 69 -20.79 6.67 4.13
N ASP A 70 -21.66 5.67 4.33
CA ASP A 70 -22.95 5.84 5.02
C ASP A 70 -22.77 6.39 6.44
N ARG A 71 -21.79 5.86 7.19
CA ARG A 71 -21.50 6.30 8.55
C ARG A 71 -21.03 7.76 8.58
N LEU A 72 -20.07 8.13 7.73
CA LEU A 72 -19.53 9.50 7.69
C LEU A 72 -20.58 10.52 7.21
N ILE A 73 -21.46 10.14 6.28
CA ILE A 73 -22.61 10.98 5.86
C ILE A 73 -23.58 11.15 7.03
N HIS A 74 -23.94 10.06 7.72
CA HIS A 74 -24.87 10.08 8.85
C HIS A 74 -24.35 10.94 10.00
N GLU A 75 -23.05 10.89 10.26
CA GLU A 75 -22.37 11.68 11.29
C GLU A 75 -22.05 13.12 10.84
N HIS A 76 -22.46 13.51 9.62
CA HIS A 76 -22.22 14.83 9.03
C HIS A 76 -20.73 15.20 8.91
N LYS A 77 -19.85 14.20 8.75
CA LYS A 77 -18.40 14.38 8.60
C LYS A 77 -17.97 14.59 7.15
N MET A 78 -18.81 14.19 6.19
CA MET A 78 -18.61 14.43 4.75
C MET A 78 -19.92 14.75 4.02
N GLU A 79 -19.81 15.35 2.83
CA GLU A 79 -20.93 15.47 1.89
C GLU A 79 -21.27 14.11 1.27
N GLU A 80 -22.48 13.99 0.76
CA GLU A 80 -22.91 12.80 0.02
C GLU A 80 -22.19 12.70 -1.33
N ILE A 81 -21.66 11.51 -1.65
CA ILE A 81 -20.94 11.23 -2.89
C ILE A 81 -21.53 10.01 -3.61
N ILE A 82 -21.23 9.88 -4.90
CA ILE A 82 -21.35 8.63 -5.65
C ILE A 82 -20.00 7.91 -5.60
N VAL A 83 -20.01 6.59 -5.40
CA VAL A 83 -18.80 5.76 -5.51
C VAL A 83 -18.95 4.79 -6.67
N VAL A 84 -17.98 4.79 -7.57
CA VAL A 84 -17.93 3.91 -8.75
C VAL A 84 -16.80 2.91 -8.55
N GLY A 85 -17.14 1.65 -8.28
CA GLY A 85 -16.21 0.54 -8.18
C GLY A 85 -15.99 -0.12 -9.53
N ILE A 86 -14.73 -0.16 -9.98
CA ILE A 86 -14.31 -0.74 -11.25
C ILE A 86 -13.53 -2.02 -10.95
N PRO A 87 -14.14 -3.21 -11.13
CA PRO A 87 -13.46 -4.48 -10.94
C PRO A 87 -12.21 -4.63 -11.80
N ASN A 88 -11.24 -5.37 -11.29
CA ASN A 88 -10.10 -5.83 -12.08
C ASN A 88 -10.47 -7.06 -12.93
N MET A 89 -9.54 -7.47 -13.80
CA MET A 89 -9.71 -8.63 -14.69
C MET A 89 -8.79 -9.80 -14.34
N GLY A 90 -8.65 -10.10 -13.04
CA GLY A 90 -7.84 -11.23 -12.57
C GLY A 90 -6.37 -11.08 -12.95
N LEU A 91 -5.85 -11.99 -13.79
CA LEU A 91 -4.45 -11.94 -14.25
C LEU A 91 -4.13 -10.65 -15.04
N GLU A 92 -5.11 -10.09 -15.75
CA GLU A 92 -4.94 -8.83 -16.48
C GLU A 92 -4.81 -7.62 -15.57
N ARG A 93 -5.12 -7.72 -14.28
CA ARG A 93 -4.95 -6.62 -13.31
C ARG A 93 -3.53 -6.05 -13.35
N ALA A 94 -2.53 -6.91 -13.41
CA ALA A 94 -1.13 -6.48 -13.40
C ALA A 94 -0.76 -5.71 -14.68
N ASN A 95 -1.33 -6.10 -15.82
CA ASN A 95 -1.16 -5.41 -17.11
C ASN A 95 -1.90 -4.06 -17.11
N GLU A 96 -3.19 -4.07 -16.76
CA GLU A 96 -4.04 -2.87 -16.75
C GLU A 96 -3.56 -1.81 -15.76
N TYR A 97 -2.96 -2.19 -14.63
CA TYR A 97 -2.51 -1.25 -13.59
C TYR A 97 -1.04 -0.81 -13.76
N THR A 98 -0.37 -1.27 -14.82
CA THR A 98 1.02 -0.88 -15.12
C THR A 98 1.05 0.01 -16.35
N HIS A 99 1.46 1.26 -16.17
CA HIS A 99 1.84 2.16 -17.28
C HIS A 99 3.21 1.77 -17.82
N ASP A 100 3.37 1.91 -19.15
CA ASP A 100 4.65 1.66 -19.80
C ASP A 100 5.66 2.76 -19.40
N LEU A 101 6.84 2.34 -18.98
CA LEU A 101 7.89 3.22 -18.49
C LEU A 101 9.13 3.02 -19.35
N GLU A 102 9.61 4.12 -19.93
CA GLU A 102 10.79 4.10 -20.79
C GLU A 102 12.00 3.51 -20.06
N GLY A 103 12.62 2.48 -20.66
CA GLY A 103 13.82 1.85 -20.14
C GLY A 103 13.62 0.92 -18.94
N VAL A 104 12.38 0.68 -18.49
CA VAL A 104 12.09 -0.27 -17.41
C VAL A 104 11.89 -1.66 -17.97
N LEU A 105 12.78 -2.59 -17.61
CA LEU A 105 12.55 -4.02 -17.81
C LEU A 105 11.71 -4.52 -16.64
N TYR A 106 10.43 -4.79 -16.89
CA TYR A 106 9.56 -5.37 -15.88
C TYR A 106 10.06 -6.78 -15.53
N PRO A 107 10.32 -7.07 -14.24
CA PRO A 107 10.81 -8.37 -13.84
C PRO A 107 9.79 -9.46 -14.20
N LEU A 108 10.29 -10.67 -14.43
CA LEU A 108 9.47 -11.88 -14.50
C LEU A 108 8.92 -12.17 -13.10
N ASP A 109 7.81 -11.51 -12.74
CA ASP A 109 6.99 -11.88 -11.59
C ASP A 109 6.25 -13.20 -11.90
N LYS A 110 5.40 -13.68 -10.98
CA LYS A 110 4.51 -14.85 -11.21
C LYS A 110 3.63 -14.69 -12.46
N VAL A 111 3.44 -13.46 -12.95
CA VAL A 111 2.69 -13.11 -14.16
C VAL A 111 3.56 -12.22 -15.05
N SER A 112 3.64 -12.55 -16.34
CA SER A 112 4.29 -11.70 -17.35
C SER A 112 3.55 -10.36 -17.46
N ILE A 113 4.28 -9.25 -17.29
CA ILE A 113 3.73 -7.90 -17.37
C ILE A 113 3.83 -7.40 -18.81
N HIS A 114 2.67 -7.09 -19.39
CA HIS A 114 2.52 -6.38 -20.66
C HIS A 114 1.75 -5.08 -20.37
N PRO A 115 2.44 -3.95 -20.20
CA PRO A 115 1.81 -2.70 -19.75
C PRO A 115 0.61 -2.30 -20.61
N LYS A 116 -0.56 -2.15 -19.98
CA LYS A 116 -1.82 -1.68 -20.58
C LYS A 116 -2.39 -0.45 -19.86
N GLY A 117 -1.61 0.18 -18.97
CA GLY A 117 -2.06 1.32 -18.16
C GLY A 117 -2.67 2.47 -18.98
N HIS A 118 -2.12 2.77 -20.17
CA HIS A 118 -2.70 3.79 -21.05
C HIS A 118 -4.06 3.39 -21.64
N LEU A 119 -4.29 2.11 -21.93
CA LEU A 119 -5.59 1.62 -22.39
C LEU A 119 -6.61 1.62 -21.24
N TYR A 120 -6.16 1.22 -20.04
CA TYR A 120 -7.00 1.24 -18.84
C TYR A 120 -7.42 2.66 -18.44
N GLU A 121 -6.50 3.61 -18.56
CA GLU A 121 -6.76 5.04 -18.39
C GLU A 121 -7.86 5.55 -19.34
N LYS A 122 -7.75 5.23 -20.64
CA LYS A 122 -8.78 5.59 -21.62
C LYS A 122 -10.12 4.93 -21.33
N PHE A 123 -10.13 3.66 -20.94
CA PHE A 123 -11.34 2.97 -20.48
C PHE A 123 -12.02 3.73 -19.32
N ILE A 124 -11.26 4.13 -18.30
CA ILE A 124 -11.82 4.85 -17.15
C ILE A 124 -12.39 6.21 -17.59
N ILE A 125 -11.63 6.99 -18.36
CA ILE A 125 -11.98 8.37 -18.68
C ILE A 125 -13.04 8.44 -19.77
N GLU A 126 -12.79 7.78 -20.90
CA GLU A 126 -13.60 7.92 -22.11
C GLU A 126 -14.86 7.05 -22.07
N GLU A 127 -14.84 5.93 -21.34
CA GLU A 127 -15.96 4.98 -21.31
C GLU A 127 -16.70 5.01 -19.96
N VAL A 128 -16.03 4.68 -18.84
CA VAL A 128 -16.68 4.57 -17.53
C VAL A 128 -17.16 5.93 -17.02
N LYS A 129 -16.28 6.94 -16.95
CA LYS A 129 -16.63 8.28 -16.48
C LYS A 129 -17.69 8.92 -17.38
N SER A 130 -17.51 8.86 -18.70
CA SER A 130 -18.51 9.35 -19.67
C SER A 130 -19.89 8.72 -19.46
N TYR A 131 -19.96 7.40 -19.30
CA TYR A 131 -21.21 6.71 -18.99
C TYR A 131 -21.81 7.22 -17.68
N VAL A 132 -21.01 7.27 -16.62
CA VAL A 132 -21.48 7.67 -15.28
C VAL A 132 -22.00 9.11 -15.29
N ASP A 133 -21.31 10.04 -15.93
CA ASP A 133 -21.73 11.45 -16.05
C ASP A 133 -23.01 11.62 -16.89
N SER A 134 -23.24 10.73 -17.85
CA SER A 134 -24.44 10.75 -18.70
C SER A 134 -25.70 10.17 -18.02
N VAL A 135 -25.52 9.19 -17.13
CA VAL A 135 -26.62 8.43 -16.51
C VAL A 135 -26.94 8.93 -15.10
N PHE A 136 -25.92 9.36 -14.35
CA PHE A 136 -26.07 9.76 -12.94
C PHE A 136 -25.96 11.28 -12.76
N ARG A 137 -26.47 11.77 -11.62
CA ARG A 137 -26.42 13.20 -11.28
C ARG A 137 -25.06 13.57 -10.70
N THR A 138 -24.02 13.57 -11.52
CA THR A 138 -22.65 13.89 -11.09
C THR A 138 -22.38 15.40 -11.13
N LYS A 139 -21.40 15.84 -10.34
CA LYS A 139 -20.62 17.05 -10.54
C LYS A 139 -19.34 16.62 -11.27
N SER A 140 -19.24 16.88 -12.57
CA SER A 140 -18.25 16.25 -13.45
C SER A 140 -16.87 16.92 -13.46
N ASP A 141 -16.76 18.12 -12.87
CA ASP A 141 -15.53 18.92 -12.84
C ASP A 141 -14.45 18.28 -11.92
N PRO A 142 -13.16 18.60 -12.13
CA PRO A 142 -12.05 17.98 -11.40
C PRO A 142 -12.13 18.20 -9.88
N GLU A 143 -12.59 19.37 -9.43
CA GLU A 143 -12.75 19.68 -8.02
C GLU A 143 -13.79 18.79 -7.32
N HIS A 144 -14.57 18.00 -8.07
CA HIS A 144 -15.57 17.08 -7.55
C HIS A 144 -15.33 15.62 -7.94
N THR A 145 -14.22 15.34 -8.63
CA THR A 145 -13.89 14.02 -9.14
C THR A 145 -12.62 13.48 -8.48
N ALA A 146 -12.74 12.35 -7.79
CA ALA A 146 -11.65 11.69 -7.10
C ALA A 146 -11.33 10.31 -7.70
N LEU A 147 -10.07 9.89 -7.60
CA LEU A 147 -9.59 8.56 -7.97
C LEU A 147 -8.85 7.91 -6.79
N MET A 148 -9.09 6.63 -6.54
CA MET A 148 -8.49 5.90 -5.42
C MET A 148 -8.21 4.44 -5.74
N GLY A 149 -7.12 3.91 -5.20
CA GLY A 149 -6.82 2.48 -5.17
C GLY A 149 -5.68 2.14 -4.22
N SER A 150 -5.53 0.85 -3.89
CA SER A 150 -4.40 0.35 -3.09
C SER A 150 -3.40 -0.46 -3.90
N SER A 151 -2.15 -0.56 -3.43
CA SER A 151 -1.13 -1.42 -4.05
C SER A 151 -0.88 -0.98 -5.51
N ARG A 152 -0.95 -1.90 -6.48
CA ARG A 152 -0.96 -1.56 -7.92
C ARG A 152 -2.11 -0.60 -8.29
N GLY A 153 -3.25 -0.65 -7.59
CA GLY A 153 -4.34 0.32 -7.68
C GLY A 153 -3.92 1.74 -7.28
N GLY A 154 -3.05 1.86 -6.26
CA GLY A 154 -2.47 3.13 -5.84
C GLY A 154 -1.45 3.65 -6.85
N GLN A 155 -0.62 2.77 -7.39
CA GLN A 155 0.31 3.06 -8.49
C GLN A 155 -0.42 3.60 -9.73
N VAL A 156 -1.45 2.90 -10.21
CA VAL A 156 -2.21 3.36 -11.38
C VAL A 156 -3.03 4.63 -11.09
N THR A 157 -3.50 4.82 -9.84
CA THR A 157 -4.11 6.09 -9.40
C THR A 157 -3.14 7.25 -9.54
N TYR A 158 -1.91 7.10 -9.05
CA TYR A 158 -0.85 8.10 -9.19
C TYR A 158 -0.60 8.43 -10.66
N HIS A 159 -0.44 7.40 -11.49
CA HIS A 159 -0.25 7.60 -12.92
C HIS A 159 -1.44 8.36 -13.54
N ILE A 160 -2.66 7.81 -13.48
CA ILE A 160 -3.85 8.39 -14.15
C ILE A 160 -4.11 9.82 -13.69
N GLY A 161 -4.07 10.04 -12.38
CA GLY A 161 -4.37 11.35 -11.80
C GLY A 161 -3.40 12.43 -12.23
N PHE A 162 -2.10 12.18 -12.17
CA PHE A 162 -1.10 13.18 -12.53
C PHE A 162 -1.02 13.46 -14.04
N ARG A 163 -1.46 12.54 -14.91
CA ARG A 163 -1.60 12.82 -16.35
C ARG A 163 -2.88 13.55 -16.73
N ASN A 164 -3.94 13.42 -15.93
CA ASN A 164 -5.26 13.97 -16.23
C ASN A 164 -5.79 14.83 -15.08
N PRO A 165 -5.04 15.87 -14.64
CA PRO A 165 -5.46 16.72 -13.52
C PRO A 165 -6.68 17.59 -13.87
N ASP A 166 -7.00 17.73 -15.16
CA ASP A 166 -8.21 18.34 -15.72
C ASP A 166 -9.43 17.41 -15.71
N ILE A 167 -9.27 16.17 -15.24
CA ILE A 167 -10.34 15.20 -15.03
C ILE A 167 -10.45 14.80 -13.56
N PHE A 168 -9.32 14.49 -12.92
CA PHE A 168 -9.25 14.06 -11.53
C PHE A 168 -8.54 15.11 -10.68
N GLY A 169 -9.29 15.87 -9.88
CA GLY A 169 -8.71 16.87 -8.99
C GLY A 169 -8.27 16.31 -7.65
N LYS A 170 -8.67 15.08 -7.28
CA LYS A 170 -8.36 14.47 -5.98
C LYS A 170 -7.86 13.02 -6.11
N LEU A 171 -6.76 12.68 -5.46
CA LEU A 171 -6.13 11.36 -5.59
C LEU A 171 -5.85 10.74 -4.23
N ALA A 172 -6.34 9.52 -3.99
CA ALA A 172 -5.94 8.71 -2.84
C ALA A 172 -5.10 7.51 -3.29
N ILE A 173 -3.82 7.59 -2.99
CA ILE A 173 -2.77 6.65 -3.36
C ILE A 173 -2.45 5.84 -2.09
N VAL A 174 -3.21 4.75 -1.90
CA VAL A 174 -3.14 3.93 -0.68
C VAL A 174 -2.10 2.84 -0.88
N SER A 175 -1.18 2.65 0.07
CA SER A 175 -0.16 1.58 0.04
C SER A 175 0.44 1.31 -1.36
N PRO A 176 1.00 2.31 -2.07
CA PRO A 176 1.28 2.19 -3.51
C PRO A 176 2.46 1.26 -3.85
N TYR A 177 2.27 0.40 -4.84
CA TYR A 177 3.32 -0.50 -5.35
C TYR A 177 4.28 0.22 -6.32
N PHE A 178 5.01 1.21 -5.80
CA PHE A 178 5.92 2.04 -6.59
C PHE A 178 7.23 1.35 -6.98
N TYR A 179 7.63 0.33 -6.23
CA TYR A 179 8.83 -0.45 -6.50
C TYR A 179 8.50 -1.94 -6.47
N CYS A 180 9.15 -2.70 -7.34
CA CYS A 180 9.30 -4.13 -7.17
C CYS A 180 10.65 -4.40 -6.50
N VAL A 181 10.64 -5.07 -5.36
CA VAL A 181 11.86 -5.47 -4.66
C VAL A 181 12.06 -6.95 -4.89
N ASP A 182 13.14 -7.33 -5.58
CA ASP A 182 13.51 -8.72 -5.72
C ASP A 182 14.01 -9.25 -4.36
N PRO A 183 13.38 -10.28 -3.77
CA PRO A 183 13.77 -10.76 -2.45
C PRO A 183 15.16 -11.40 -2.40
N ILE A 184 15.81 -11.70 -3.54
CA ILE A 184 17.11 -12.40 -3.57
C ILE A 184 18.29 -11.40 -3.61
N PRO A 185 18.54 -10.65 -4.69
CA PRO A 185 19.59 -9.62 -4.69
C PRO A 185 19.17 -8.34 -3.96
N PHE A 186 17.92 -8.23 -3.48
CA PHE A 186 17.35 -6.99 -2.92
C PHE A 186 17.37 -5.83 -3.92
N GLU A 187 17.26 -6.15 -5.22
CA GLU A 187 17.21 -5.16 -6.30
C GLU A 187 15.86 -4.43 -6.28
N GLU A 188 15.91 -3.10 -6.30
CA GLU A 188 14.73 -2.25 -6.26
C GLU A 188 14.46 -1.67 -7.65
N ILE A 189 13.44 -2.21 -8.31
CA ILE A 189 13.02 -1.76 -9.65
C ILE A 189 11.90 -0.75 -9.48
N ARG A 190 12.16 0.49 -9.89
CA ARG A 190 11.16 1.56 -9.90
C ARG A 190 10.08 1.26 -10.95
N LEU A 191 8.81 1.32 -10.51
CA LEU A 191 7.64 1.09 -11.35
C LEU A 191 6.71 2.31 -11.46
N TYR A 192 7.21 3.53 -11.22
CA TYR A 192 6.43 4.75 -11.45
C TYR A 192 7.19 5.76 -12.31
N HIS A 193 6.42 6.68 -12.89
CA HIS A 193 6.95 7.79 -13.69
C HIS A 193 7.15 9.01 -12.79
N THR A 194 8.33 9.62 -12.81
CA THR A 194 8.58 10.85 -12.06
C THR A 194 8.06 12.06 -12.83
N PHE A 195 7.07 12.77 -12.28
CA PHE A 195 6.60 14.04 -12.84
C PHE A 195 7.55 15.17 -12.43
N ILE A 196 7.98 16.00 -13.39
CA ILE A 196 8.97 17.06 -13.17
C ILE A 196 8.36 18.45 -12.90
N SER A 197 7.04 18.55 -12.85
CA SER A 197 6.30 19.78 -12.63
C SER A 197 5.03 19.54 -11.83
N LYS A 198 4.67 20.51 -10.97
CA LYS A 198 3.41 20.49 -10.21
C LYS A 198 2.21 20.49 -11.15
N GLN A 199 1.34 19.49 -11.00
CA GLN A 199 0.04 19.40 -11.64
C GLN A 199 -1.03 20.11 -10.79
N PRO A 200 -2.09 20.68 -11.39
CA PRO A 200 -3.15 21.41 -10.68
C PRO A 200 -4.13 20.49 -9.91
N LEU A 201 -3.60 19.50 -9.18
CA LEU A 201 -4.37 18.63 -8.31
C LEU A 201 -4.78 19.39 -7.05
N SER A 202 -6.06 19.35 -6.69
CA SER A 202 -6.59 20.07 -5.54
C SER A 202 -6.22 19.41 -4.21
N GLN A 203 -6.24 18.08 -4.14
CA GLN A 203 -6.03 17.31 -2.90
C GLN A 203 -5.39 15.95 -3.19
N ILE A 204 -4.38 15.58 -2.41
CA ILE A 204 -3.64 14.34 -2.58
C ILE A 204 -3.51 13.67 -1.21
N TRP A 205 -3.89 12.41 -1.15
CA TRP A 205 -3.68 11.53 -0.02
C TRP A 205 -2.71 10.42 -0.43
N ILE A 206 -1.65 10.22 0.36
CA ILE A 206 -0.73 9.10 0.21
C ILE A 206 -0.61 8.40 1.56
N ASP A 207 -0.75 7.07 1.59
CA ASP A 207 -0.50 6.33 2.82
C ASP A 207 0.23 5.01 2.61
N LEU A 208 0.63 4.42 3.73
CA LEU A 208 1.01 3.02 3.85
C LEU A 208 0.85 2.58 5.32
N GLY A 209 0.88 1.27 5.53
CA GLY A 209 1.13 0.64 6.82
C GLY A 209 2.62 0.35 7.05
N SER A 210 3.03 0.34 8.32
CA SER A 210 4.44 0.16 8.67
C SER A 210 4.92 -1.30 8.64
N THR A 211 4.04 -2.28 8.43
CA THR A 211 4.35 -3.73 8.41
C THR A 211 4.04 -4.39 7.06
N GLU A 212 4.02 -3.61 5.99
CA GLU A 212 3.73 -4.09 4.62
C GLU A 212 4.88 -4.87 3.97
N GLY A 213 6.07 -4.89 4.59
CA GLY A 213 7.21 -5.68 4.16
C GLY A 213 7.83 -5.21 2.84
N THR A 214 8.35 -6.15 2.04
CA THR A 214 8.99 -5.83 0.74
C THR A 214 8.00 -5.51 -0.37
N LEU A 215 6.69 -5.63 -0.12
CA LEU A 215 5.67 -5.21 -1.09
C LEU A 215 5.58 -3.69 -1.17
N VAL A 216 5.61 -3.01 -0.02
CA VAL A 216 5.58 -1.55 0.06
C VAL A 216 6.42 -1.13 1.26
N MET A 217 7.52 -0.44 0.98
CA MET A 217 8.42 0.05 2.01
C MET A 217 8.22 1.54 2.23
N GLU A 218 8.32 1.97 3.49
CA GLU A 218 8.22 3.40 3.87
C GLU A 218 9.16 4.28 3.06
N LYS A 219 10.41 3.85 2.86
CA LYS A 219 11.40 4.62 2.10
C LYS A 219 10.95 4.93 0.67
N HIS A 220 10.21 4.03 0.02
CA HIS A 220 9.73 4.20 -1.35
C HIS A 220 8.56 5.18 -1.42
N THR A 221 7.52 4.94 -0.61
CA THR A 221 6.34 5.81 -0.55
C THR A 221 6.71 7.21 -0.05
N ARG A 222 7.61 7.28 0.94
CA ARG A 222 8.12 8.55 1.46
C ARG A 222 8.93 9.30 0.43
N ALA A 223 9.82 8.64 -0.33
CA ALA A 223 10.60 9.31 -1.37
C ALA A 223 9.69 10.01 -2.39
N VAL A 224 8.66 9.33 -2.92
CA VAL A 224 7.69 9.94 -3.84
C VAL A 224 6.95 11.11 -3.18
N THR A 225 6.57 10.97 -1.91
CA THR A 225 5.89 12.04 -1.18
C THR A 225 6.79 13.28 -1.01
N GLU A 226 8.08 13.10 -0.73
CA GLU A 226 9.05 14.21 -0.63
C GLU A 226 9.26 14.88 -2.00
N GLU A 227 9.36 14.10 -3.09
CA GLU A 227 9.43 14.64 -4.46
C GLU A 227 8.23 15.57 -4.75
N LEU A 228 7.03 15.19 -4.32
CA LEU A 228 5.85 16.06 -4.46
C LEU A 228 5.95 17.33 -3.60
N VAL A 229 6.45 17.25 -2.37
CA VAL A 229 6.67 18.46 -1.58
C VAL A 229 7.68 19.39 -2.27
N ASP A 230 8.74 18.85 -2.86
CA ASP A 230 9.76 19.61 -3.59
C ASP A 230 9.23 20.25 -4.88
N LEU A 231 8.25 19.63 -5.54
CA LEU A 231 7.49 20.24 -6.64
C LEU A 231 6.57 21.39 -6.18
N GLY A 232 6.39 21.57 -4.87
CA GLY A 232 5.63 22.66 -4.28
C GLY A 232 4.19 22.28 -3.92
N TYR A 233 3.86 21.00 -3.77
CA TYR A 233 2.59 20.59 -3.15
C TYR A 233 2.62 20.94 -1.65
N GLU A 234 1.56 21.59 -1.15
CA GLU A 234 1.52 22.07 0.24
C GLU A 234 1.36 20.90 1.21
N ALA A 235 2.41 20.62 1.99
CA ALA A 235 2.41 19.59 3.02
C ALA A 235 1.28 19.79 4.06
N ASP A 236 0.71 18.68 4.54
CA ASP A 236 -0.26 18.60 5.64
C ASP A 236 -1.63 19.29 5.38
N THR A 237 -1.82 19.77 4.14
CA THR A 237 -3.00 20.53 3.71
C THR A 237 -3.46 20.08 2.32
N GLN A 238 -2.66 20.29 1.28
CA GLN A 238 -2.91 19.83 -0.08
C GLN A 238 -2.46 18.38 -0.26
N LEU A 239 -1.26 18.06 0.23
CA LEU A 239 -0.67 16.73 0.23
C LEU A 239 -0.66 16.19 1.65
N ILE A 240 -1.46 15.17 1.91
CA ILE A 240 -1.52 14.49 3.20
C ILE A 240 -0.83 13.13 3.09
N TYR A 241 0.01 12.83 4.08
CA TYR A 241 0.69 11.56 4.22
C TYR A 241 0.19 10.85 5.49
N PHE A 242 0.09 9.53 5.45
CA PHE A 242 -0.12 8.74 6.67
C PHE A 242 0.69 7.45 6.64
N ASN A 243 1.55 7.27 7.63
CA ASN A 243 2.20 6.00 7.91
C ASN A 243 1.55 5.39 9.14
N ASP A 244 0.81 4.30 8.94
CA ASP A 244 -0.03 3.66 9.94
C ASP A 244 0.73 2.57 10.70
N PRO A 245 1.06 2.78 11.99
CA PRO A 245 1.86 1.86 12.76
C PRO A 245 1.19 0.49 12.92
N GLY A 246 1.90 -0.57 12.56
CA GLY A 246 1.46 -1.94 12.72
C GLY A 246 0.54 -2.47 11.60
N ALA A 247 0.08 -1.60 10.70
CA ALA A 247 -0.80 -1.98 9.62
C ALA A 247 -0.06 -2.70 8.47
N ALA A 248 -0.69 -3.74 7.95
CA ALA A 248 -0.17 -4.63 6.92
C ALA A 248 -0.79 -4.35 5.54
N HIS A 249 -0.32 -5.08 4.52
CA HIS A 249 -0.72 -4.89 3.12
C HIS A 249 -2.00 -5.69 2.80
N VAL A 250 -3.12 -5.32 3.44
CA VAL A 250 -4.39 -6.09 3.37
C VAL A 250 -5.63 -5.19 3.43
N GLU A 251 -6.73 -5.63 2.83
CA GLU A 251 -7.99 -4.88 2.71
C GLU A 251 -8.55 -4.39 4.04
N LYS A 252 -8.42 -5.19 5.11
CA LYS A 252 -8.87 -4.79 6.46
C LYS A 252 -8.18 -3.52 6.94
N ASP A 253 -6.89 -3.39 6.69
CA ASP A 253 -6.10 -2.26 7.15
C ASP A 253 -6.24 -1.05 6.21
N TRP A 254 -6.53 -1.28 4.92
CA TRP A 254 -6.97 -0.20 4.03
C TRP A 254 -8.36 0.33 4.44
N ALA A 255 -9.28 -0.56 4.83
CA ALA A 255 -10.61 -0.21 5.31
C ALA A 255 -10.55 0.65 6.59
N SER A 256 -9.66 0.31 7.53
CA SER A 256 -9.51 1.04 8.79
C SER A 256 -9.02 2.48 8.59
N ARG A 257 -8.26 2.74 7.52
CA ARG A 257 -7.75 4.07 7.15
C ARG A 257 -8.70 4.88 6.29
N LEU A 258 -9.64 4.24 5.59
CA LEU A 258 -10.48 4.82 4.54
C LEU A 258 -11.22 6.11 4.94
N SER A 259 -11.60 6.26 6.21
CA SER A 259 -12.28 7.47 6.67
C SER A 259 -11.46 8.74 6.47
N SER A 260 -10.13 8.64 6.59
CA SER A 260 -9.23 9.80 6.49
C SER A 260 -9.19 10.40 5.08
N PRO A 261 -8.92 9.65 3.98
CA PRO A 261 -8.98 10.21 2.62
C PRO A 261 -10.39 10.69 2.25
N LEU A 262 -11.46 10.01 2.69
CA LEU A 262 -12.83 10.46 2.42
C LEU A 262 -13.14 11.82 3.05
N ILE A 263 -12.77 11.99 4.33
CA ILE A 263 -12.92 13.28 5.02
C ILE A 263 -12.01 14.35 4.41
N HIS A 264 -10.80 13.99 3.97
CA HIS A 264 -9.91 14.91 3.28
C HIS A 264 -10.59 15.49 2.03
N PHE A 265 -11.20 14.65 1.20
CA PHE A 265 -11.73 15.02 -0.11
C PHE A 265 -13.12 15.65 -0.11
N PHE A 266 -13.97 15.21 0.82
CA PHE A 266 -15.41 15.48 0.78
C PHE A 266 -15.94 15.97 2.13
N GLY A 267 -15.07 16.17 3.11
CA GLY A 267 -15.45 16.46 4.49
C GLY A 267 -14.66 17.58 5.13
N ARG A 268 -14.69 17.58 6.47
CA ARG A 268 -13.94 18.52 7.30
C ARG A 268 -13.24 17.75 8.42
N LYS A 269 -11.91 17.79 8.43
CA LYS A 269 -11.08 17.11 9.44
C LYS A 269 -11.35 17.54 10.88
N GLY A 270 -11.85 18.76 11.11
CA GLY A 270 -12.04 19.30 12.46
C GLY A 270 -10.71 19.76 13.08
N GLU A 271 -10.62 19.70 14.41
CA GLU A 271 -9.43 20.09 15.18
C GLU A 271 -8.65 18.87 15.65
N ALA A 272 -7.31 18.99 15.68
CA ALA A 272 -6.44 17.96 16.22
C ALA A 272 -6.71 17.76 17.72
N ARG A 273 -6.78 16.50 18.15
CA ARG A 273 -7.11 16.09 19.53
C ARG A 273 -5.91 15.46 20.24
N SER A 274 -5.09 14.72 19.51
CA SER A 274 -3.88 14.08 20.03
C SER A 274 -2.74 14.21 19.03
N LEU A 275 -1.52 14.16 19.57
CA LEU A 275 -0.28 14.06 18.83
C LEU A 275 0.50 12.90 19.44
N THR A 276 0.93 11.96 18.61
CA THR A 276 1.76 10.82 19.02
C THR A 276 3.05 10.86 18.21
N LEU A 277 4.17 10.52 18.84
CA LEU A 277 5.47 10.43 18.18
C LEU A 277 5.96 8.99 18.23
N ILE A 278 6.05 8.36 17.06
CA ILE A 278 6.42 6.94 16.91
C ILE A 278 7.66 6.89 16.02
N GLY A 279 8.60 6.00 16.28
CA GLY A 279 9.78 5.84 15.42
C GLY A 279 10.78 4.88 16.02
N CYS A 280 11.95 4.76 15.40
CA CYS A 280 12.99 3.85 15.88
C CYS A 280 13.54 4.32 17.24
N GLU A 281 13.41 3.48 18.26
CA GLU A 281 14.05 3.69 19.57
C GLU A 281 15.58 3.63 19.50
N GLU A 282 16.13 2.95 18.48
CA GLU A 282 17.56 2.84 18.23
C GLU A 282 17.90 3.15 16.76
N VAL A 283 18.93 3.98 16.53
CA VAL A 283 19.43 4.40 15.20
C VAL A 283 20.95 4.31 15.15
N GLY A 284 21.52 3.96 13.99
CA GLY A 284 22.97 3.86 13.79
C GLY A 284 23.56 5.11 13.13
N ILE A 285 24.75 5.55 13.56
CA ILE A 285 25.54 6.57 12.82
C ILE A 285 25.83 6.07 11.41
N VAL A 286 26.18 4.80 11.30
CA VAL A 286 26.21 4.03 10.05
C VAL A 286 24.99 3.12 10.03
N GLY A 287 24.15 3.22 9.00
CA GLY A 287 22.96 2.37 8.90
C GLY A 287 21.87 2.98 8.02
N PRO A 288 20.67 2.36 8.01
CA PRO A 288 19.55 2.84 7.22
C PRO A 288 19.03 4.18 7.75
N THR A 289 18.50 4.98 6.84
CA THR A 289 17.80 6.22 7.20
C THR A 289 16.62 5.89 8.09
N SER A 290 16.56 6.49 9.27
CA SER A 290 15.47 6.32 10.23
C SER A 290 14.67 7.62 10.35
N ARG A 291 13.35 7.51 10.48
CA ARG A 291 12.45 8.66 10.61
C ARG A 291 11.52 8.50 11.80
N LEU A 292 11.25 9.62 12.47
CA LEU A 292 10.14 9.73 13.40
C LEU A 292 8.86 10.07 12.64
N ASN A 293 7.79 9.41 13.03
CA ASN A 293 6.43 9.57 12.54
C ASN A 293 5.59 10.30 13.60
N ALA A 294 5.35 11.58 13.38
CA ALA A 294 4.47 12.39 14.21
C ALA A 294 3.03 12.28 13.68
N ILE A 295 2.16 11.59 14.41
CA ILE A 295 0.78 11.31 14.01
C ILE A 295 -0.17 12.24 14.75
N LEU A 296 -0.98 12.98 14.00
CA LEU A 296 -2.11 13.74 14.51
C LEU A 296 -3.40 12.94 14.36
N GLU A 297 -4.24 12.94 15.39
CA GLU A 297 -5.59 12.38 15.32
C GLU A 297 -6.62 13.49 15.55
N PHE A 298 -7.65 13.53 14.71
CA PHE A 298 -8.72 14.52 14.72
C PHE A 298 -10.03 13.82 15.08
N GLY A 299 -10.09 13.32 16.31
CA GLY A 299 -11.12 12.38 16.75
C GLY A 299 -10.89 10.97 16.16
N ASP A 300 -11.97 10.19 16.04
CA ASP A 300 -11.85 8.77 15.71
C ASP A 300 -11.68 8.47 14.21
N ASP A 301 -11.92 9.45 13.32
CA ASP A 301 -12.09 9.20 11.89
C ASP A 301 -11.04 9.78 10.96
N PHE A 302 -10.15 10.62 11.49
CA PHE A 302 -9.13 11.23 10.66
C PHE A 302 -7.79 11.23 11.38
N LYS A 303 -6.82 10.56 10.78
CA LYS A 303 -5.43 10.53 11.24
C LYS A 303 -4.52 10.96 10.11
N MET A 304 -3.40 11.60 10.43
CA MET A 304 -2.37 11.89 9.43
C MET A 304 -1.00 11.97 10.08
N SER A 305 0.03 11.64 9.32
CA SER A 305 1.43 11.85 9.69
C SER A 305 1.87 13.22 9.21
N LEU A 306 2.49 14.01 10.09
CA LEU A 306 3.06 15.31 9.71
C LEU A 306 4.21 15.11 8.72
N LEU A 307 4.08 15.73 7.54
CA LEU A 307 5.14 15.80 6.54
C LEU A 307 6.19 16.83 6.94
N ARG A 308 5.77 17.92 7.58
CA ARG A 308 6.67 18.96 8.10
C ARG A 308 6.29 19.28 9.54
N ALA A 309 7.17 18.95 10.47
CA ALA A 309 6.98 19.16 11.90
C ALA A 309 8.16 19.91 12.53
N ALA A 310 7.90 20.55 13.66
CA ALA A 310 8.90 21.20 14.48
C ALA A 310 9.38 20.23 15.57
N TYR A 311 10.59 19.70 15.40
CA TYR A 311 11.24 18.83 16.37
C TYR A 311 12.24 19.61 17.22
N HIS A 312 12.30 19.25 18.50
CA HIS A 312 13.31 19.72 19.44
C HIS A 312 14.05 18.52 20.03
N VAL A 313 15.36 18.46 19.78
CA VAL A 313 16.24 17.43 20.36
C VAL A 313 16.91 18.01 21.60
N GLN A 314 16.80 17.32 22.73
CA GLN A 314 17.35 17.79 24.01
C GLN A 314 18.88 17.90 23.98
N ASP A 315 19.57 16.90 23.41
CA ASP A 315 21.02 16.92 23.20
C ASP A 315 21.35 16.88 21.69
N GLN A 316 21.65 18.05 21.13
CA GLN A 316 21.99 18.21 19.72
C GLN A 316 23.38 17.70 19.35
N GLU A 317 24.23 17.37 20.33
CA GLU A 317 25.51 16.69 20.06
C GLU A 317 25.29 15.21 19.70
N ILE A 318 24.21 14.60 20.19
CA ILE A 318 23.86 13.20 19.94
C ILE A 318 23.18 13.03 18.58
N ALA A 319 22.16 13.85 18.30
CA ALA A 319 21.40 13.77 17.06
C ALA A 319 20.75 15.11 16.67
N GLU A 320 20.32 15.19 15.42
CA GLU A 320 19.40 16.20 14.92
C GLU A 320 18.19 15.52 14.28
N VAL A 321 17.03 16.17 14.29
CA VAL A 321 15.84 15.67 13.59
C VAL A 321 15.36 16.74 12.64
N LEU A 322 15.36 16.41 11.35
CA LEU A 322 14.93 17.29 10.27
C LEU A 322 13.40 17.48 10.31
N ALA A 323 12.90 18.53 9.65
CA ALA A 323 11.48 18.85 9.63
C ALA A 323 10.60 17.70 9.11
N ASN A 324 11.14 16.83 8.27
CA ASN A 324 10.44 15.65 7.75
C ASN A 324 10.57 14.39 8.61
N GLY A 325 11.03 14.55 9.86
CA GLY A 325 11.19 13.47 10.84
C GLY A 325 12.48 12.67 10.69
N THR A 326 13.29 12.89 9.65
CA THR A 326 14.56 12.17 9.48
C THR A 326 15.51 12.46 10.62
N ILE A 327 16.00 11.40 11.26
CA ILE A 327 17.02 11.47 12.32
C ILE A 327 18.40 11.50 11.65
N VAL A 328 19.19 12.51 11.99
CA VAL A 328 20.59 12.66 11.61
C VAL A 328 21.45 12.35 12.85
N PRO A 329 21.90 11.10 13.03
CA PRO A 329 22.73 10.71 14.17
C PRO A 329 24.13 11.33 14.05
N LYS A 330 24.68 11.81 15.17
CA LYS A 330 25.98 12.51 15.23
C LYS A 330 26.97 11.81 16.16
N LYS A 331 26.51 11.37 17.33
CA LYS A 331 27.33 10.74 18.36
C LYS A 331 26.52 9.71 19.12
N THR A 332 27.18 8.63 19.55
CA THR A 332 26.55 7.61 20.37
C THR A 332 26.06 8.19 21.70
N GLY A 333 24.89 7.74 22.15
CA GLY A 333 24.24 8.26 23.33
C GLY A 333 22.73 8.10 23.29
N VAL A 334 22.05 8.70 24.25
CA VAL A 334 20.59 8.70 24.35
C VAL A 334 20.13 10.14 24.49
N THR A 335 19.13 10.54 23.70
CA THR A 335 18.50 11.87 23.80
C THR A 335 16.99 11.76 23.63
N SER A 336 16.26 12.69 24.24
CA SER A 336 14.84 12.85 23.98
C SER A 336 14.61 13.74 22.75
N VAL A 337 13.51 13.48 22.04
CA VAL A 337 13.02 14.30 20.93
C VAL A 337 11.56 14.63 21.19
N THR A 338 11.24 15.92 21.21
CA THR A 338 9.87 16.44 21.35
C THR A 338 9.39 17.01 20.02
N VAL A 339 8.17 16.66 19.60
CA VAL A 339 7.46 17.30 18.49
C VAL A 339 6.34 18.17 19.03
N LYS A 340 6.12 19.33 18.41
CA LYS A 340 5.01 20.25 18.78
C LYS A 340 4.11 20.54 17.59
N TYR A 341 2.81 20.59 17.86
CA TYR A 341 1.78 21.03 16.92
C TYR A 341 0.72 21.84 17.67
N LYS A 342 0.71 23.16 17.48
CA LYS A 342 -0.12 24.09 18.27
C LYS A 342 0.09 23.85 19.77
N ASP A 343 -0.97 23.52 20.51
CA ASP A 343 -0.94 23.25 21.95
C ASP A 343 -0.65 21.77 22.28
N LEU A 344 -0.46 20.92 21.27
CA LEU A 344 -0.13 19.51 21.44
C LEU A 344 1.38 19.31 21.37
N GLU A 345 1.89 18.42 22.22
CA GLU A 345 3.28 17.96 22.18
C GLU A 345 3.36 16.45 22.46
N ALA A 346 4.36 15.82 21.87
CA ALA A 346 4.69 14.42 22.11
C ALA A 346 6.21 14.26 22.18
N THR A 347 6.69 13.38 23.06
CA THR A 347 8.12 13.15 23.27
C THR A 347 8.42 11.66 23.17
N THR A 348 9.55 11.32 22.56
CA THR A 348 10.11 9.98 22.56
C THR A 348 11.60 10.04 22.87
N GLU A 349 12.17 8.91 23.27
CA GLU A 349 13.61 8.74 23.44
C GLU A 349 14.21 8.04 22.21
N ILE A 350 15.40 8.46 21.79
CA ILE A 350 16.19 7.79 20.77
C ILE A 350 17.57 7.45 21.31
N ARG A 351 18.04 6.24 20.99
CA ARG A 351 19.38 5.75 21.26
C ARG A 351 20.18 5.74 19.96
N VAL A 352 21.31 6.44 19.94
CA VAL A 352 22.26 6.44 18.83
C VAL A 352 23.38 5.44 19.13
N VAL A 353 23.60 4.50 18.21
CA VAL A 353 24.68 3.50 18.23
C VAL A 353 25.61 3.72 17.04
N ASP A 354 26.80 3.11 17.05
CA ASP A 354 27.79 3.31 15.97
C ASP A 354 27.29 2.76 14.63
N GLU A 355 26.73 1.54 14.64
CA GLU A 355 26.23 0.86 13.45
C GLU A 355 24.90 0.18 13.74
N LYS A 356 23.95 0.32 12.81
CA LYS A 356 22.69 -0.42 12.79
C LYS A 356 22.54 -1.09 11.43
N LYS A 357 22.45 -2.41 11.41
CA LYS A 357 22.22 -3.18 10.19
C LYS A 357 20.78 -2.98 9.68
N GLU A 358 20.63 -2.80 8.35
CA GLU A 358 19.32 -2.77 7.68
C GLU A 358 18.80 -4.20 7.41
N CYS A 359 19.71 -5.08 6.99
CA CYS A 359 19.44 -6.47 6.69
C CYS A 359 20.37 -7.39 7.48
N VAL A 360 19.92 -8.62 7.66
CA VAL A 360 20.74 -9.75 8.11
C VAL A 360 20.88 -10.74 6.96
N THR A 361 21.97 -11.48 6.98
CA THR A 361 22.23 -12.55 6.03
C THR A 361 21.57 -13.83 6.53
N LEU A 362 20.66 -14.39 5.74
CA LEU A 362 20.09 -15.72 5.97
C LEU A 362 20.73 -16.71 4.97
N ASP A 363 21.53 -17.62 5.50
CA ASP A 363 21.98 -18.80 4.76
C ASP A 363 20.99 -19.96 5.01
N MET A 364 20.29 -20.41 3.98
CA MET A 364 19.41 -21.57 4.09
C MET A 364 20.01 -22.76 3.38
N VAL A 365 20.07 -23.90 4.06
CA VAL A 365 20.45 -25.20 3.50
C VAL A 365 19.33 -26.20 3.79
N VAL A 366 18.87 -26.88 2.76
CA VAL A 366 17.78 -27.85 2.81
C VAL A 366 18.31 -29.20 2.37
N HIS A 367 18.27 -30.16 3.27
CA HIS A 367 18.57 -31.56 3.04
C HIS A 367 17.28 -32.28 2.69
N VAL A 368 17.28 -32.91 1.51
CA VAL A 368 16.07 -33.48 0.93
C VAL A 368 16.10 -35.01 0.96
N PRO A 369 14.94 -35.67 0.95
CA PRO A 369 14.86 -37.12 0.90
C PRO A 369 15.53 -37.70 -0.37
N PRO A 370 16.10 -38.92 -0.33
CA PRO A 370 16.75 -39.55 -1.50
C PRO A 370 15.83 -39.77 -2.71
N ASN A 371 14.51 -39.76 -2.53
CA ASN A 371 13.53 -39.90 -3.61
C ASN A 371 13.17 -38.54 -4.27
N THR A 372 13.86 -37.46 -3.91
CA THR A 372 13.70 -36.15 -4.55
C THR A 372 14.26 -36.20 -5.97
N PRO A 373 13.51 -35.81 -7.01
CA PRO A 373 14.02 -35.82 -8.38
C PRO A 373 15.23 -34.90 -8.55
N VAL A 374 16.22 -35.34 -9.34
CA VAL A 374 17.55 -34.71 -9.46
C VAL A 374 17.52 -33.27 -10.02
N ASP A 375 16.55 -32.96 -10.89
CA ASP A 375 16.41 -31.63 -11.53
C ASP A 375 15.23 -30.82 -10.97
N MET A 376 14.73 -31.21 -9.79
CA MET A 376 13.56 -30.55 -9.20
C MET A 376 13.93 -29.17 -8.65
N LYS A 377 13.22 -28.11 -9.07
CA LYS A 377 13.34 -26.82 -8.39
C LYS A 377 12.57 -26.85 -7.08
N LEU A 378 13.23 -26.42 -6.00
CA LEU A 378 12.61 -26.27 -4.69
C LEU A 378 12.45 -24.80 -4.32
N TYR A 379 11.47 -24.54 -3.47
CA TYR A 379 11.13 -23.22 -2.96
C TYR A 379 10.96 -23.28 -1.45
N ALA A 380 11.43 -22.24 -0.77
CA ALA A 380 11.25 -22.00 0.67
C ALA A 380 10.74 -20.57 0.87
N TRP A 381 9.64 -20.21 0.19
CA TRP A 381 9.20 -18.83 -0.15
C TRP A 381 9.99 -18.14 -1.28
N PHE A 382 11.25 -18.53 -1.47
CA PHE A 382 12.13 -18.13 -2.58
C PHE A 382 12.73 -19.38 -3.25
N PRO A 383 13.16 -19.31 -4.52
CA PRO A 383 13.80 -20.43 -5.19
C PRO A 383 15.12 -20.81 -4.53
N LEU A 384 15.39 -22.11 -4.43
CA LEU A 384 16.64 -22.66 -3.93
C LEU A 384 17.53 -23.18 -5.07
N ILE A 385 18.83 -23.15 -4.86
CA ILE A 385 19.87 -23.61 -5.79
C ILE A 385 20.27 -25.03 -5.40
N HIS A 386 20.22 -25.97 -6.34
CA HIS A 386 20.64 -27.35 -6.10
C HIS A 386 22.18 -27.45 -6.05
N ASP A 387 22.74 -28.01 -4.97
CA ASP A 387 24.13 -28.45 -4.86
C ASP A 387 24.20 -29.98 -5.04
N PRO A 388 24.45 -30.46 -6.28
CA PRO A 388 24.50 -31.89 -6.56
C PRO A 388 25.68 -32.60 -5.90
N SER A 389 26.71 -31.88 -5.45
CA SER A 389 27.87 -32.47 -4.76
C SER A 389 27.55 -32.89 -3.32
N LYS A 390 26.59 -32.20 -2.70
CA LYS A 390 26.16 -32.43 -1.31
C LYS A 390 24.76 -33.07 -1.21
N GLY A 391 24.01 -33.10 -2.32
CA GLY A 391 22.61 -33.55 -2.31
C GLY A 391 21.69 -32.61 -1.53
N THR A 392 22.04 -31.33 -1.49
CA THR A 392 21.30 -30.29 -0.75
C THR A 392 20.84 -29.19 -1.69
N TYR A 393 19.88 -28.41 -1.20
CA TYR A 393 19.45 -27.17 -1.82
C TYR A 393 19.84 -26.02 -0.93
N TYR A 394 20.29 -24.90 -1.48
CA TYR A 394 20.71 -23.77 -0.67
C TYR A 394 20.33 -22.44 -1.31
N ASN A 395 20.28 -21.39 -0.51
CA ASN A 395 20.36 -20.03 -0.99
C ASN A 395 20.85 -19.12 0.14
N GLN A 396 21.45 -17.99 -0.22
CA GLN A 396 21.81 -16.93 0.71
C GLN A 396 20.96 -15.70 0.38
N LEU A 397 20.36 -15.09 1.39
CA LEU A 397 19.47 -13.95 1.23
C LEU A 397 19.87 -12.81 2.15
N GLN A 398 19.65 -11.58 1.68
CA GLN A 398 19.58 -10.42 2.55
C GLN A 398 18.14 -10.22 2.98
N VAL A 399 17.89 -10.35 4.27
CA VAL A 399 16.55 -10.26 4.85
C VAL A 399 16.49 -9.01 5.73
N PRO A 400 15.48 -8.13 5.57
CA PRO A 400 15.32 -6.97 6.45
C PRO A 400 15.32 -7.38 7.92
N LEU A 401 16.05 -6.65 8.76
CA LEU A 401 16.11 -6.89 10.19
C LEU A 401 14.68 -6.81 10.79
N HIS A 402 14.35 -7.77 11.64
CA HIS A 402 13.03 -8.04 12.24
C HIS A 402 11.92 -8.51 11.30
N ALA A 403 12.20 -8.75 10.01
CA ALA A 403 11.23 -9.37 9.12
C ALA A 403 10.86 -10.77 9.64
N GLU A 404 9.57 -11.09 9.54
CA GLU A 404 9.04 -12.40 9.90
C GLU A 404 8.33 -13.01 8.68
N PHE A 405 8.58 -14.28 8.41
CA PHE A 405 7.88 -15.01 7.36
C PHE A 405 7.61 -16.46 7.75
N ILE A 406 6.47 -16.94 7.28
CA ILE A 406 6.05 -18.33 7.35
C ILE A 406 6.25 -18.95 5.97
N TYR A 407 6.86 -20.11 5.91
CA TYR A 407 7.19 -20.78 4.65
C TYR A 407 7.08 -22.30 4.78
N GLN A 408 7.02 -22.96 3.62
CA GLN A 408 7.09 -24.41 3.50
C GLN A 408 8.10 -24.75 2.43
N ILE A 409 8.81 -25.86 2.58
CA ILE A 409 9.61 -26.40 1.48
C ILE A 409 8.67 -27.06 0.49
N SER A 410 8.67 -26.56 -0.74
CA SER A 410 7.83 -27.06 -1.82
C SER A 410 8.62 -27.30 -3.10
N ARG A 411 8.14 -28.26 -3.88
CA ARG A 411 8.62 -28.55 -5.23
C ARG A 411 7.89 -27.69 -6.25
N GLN A 412 8.51 -27.52 -7.41
CA GLN A 412 7.90 -26.81 -8.54
C GLN A 412 6.53 -27.37 -8.97
N ASP A 413 6.27 -28.66 -8.73
CA ASP A 413 5.00 -29.32 -9.03
C ASP A 413 3.96 -29.22 -7.90
N GLY A 414 4.23 -28.41 -6.87
CA GLY A 414 3.28 -28.11 -5.78
C GLY A 414 3.29 -29.09 -4.62
N ILE A 415 4.09 -30.16 -4.68
CA ILE A 415 4.25 -31.10 -3.56
C ILE A 415 5.08 -30.46 -2.45
N VAL A 416 4.61 -30.55 -1.20
CA VAL A 416 5.24 -29.96 -0.02
C VAL A 416 5.88 -31.02 0.87
N GLU A 417 6.81 -30.60 1.72
CA GLU A 417 7.35 -31.44 2.79
C GLU A 417 6.27 -31.80 3.83
N VAL A 418 6.41 -32.98 4.46
CA VAL A 418 5.53 -33.43 5.53
C VAL A 418 6.32 -33.99 6.70
N ASP A 419 5.72 -33.95 7.89
CA ASP A 419 6.26 -34.58 9.08
C ASP A 419 6.08 -36.12 9.05
N SER A 420 6.50 -36.79 10.13
CA SER A 420 6.40 -38.25 10.26
C SER A 420 4.95 -38.77 10.32
N SER A 421 3.97 -37.90 10.60
CA SER A 421 2.54 -38.21 10.56
C SER A 421 1.90 -37.97 9.19
N GLY A 422 2.63 -37.34 8.26
CA GLY A 422 2.17 -37.02 6.92
C GLY A 422 1.51 -35.65 6.80
N GLU A 423 1.57 -34.83 7.84
CA GLU A 423 1.00 -33.48 7.84
C GLU A 423 2.01 -32.47 7.27
N PRO A 424 1.56 -31.46 6.50
CA PRO A 424 2.43 -30.39 6.00
C PRO A 424 3.17 -29.67 7.12
N VAL A 425 4.48 -29.49 6.95
CA VAL A 425 5.27 -28.68 7.88
C VAL A 425 5.18 -27.22 7.49
N GLN A 426 5.04 -26.33 8.47
CA GLN A 426 5.24 -24.89 8.31
C GLN A 426 6.41 -24.46 9.17
N HIS A 427 7.34 -23.74 8.54
CA HIS A 427 8.45 -23.08 9.20
C HIS A 427 8.12 -21.62 9.43
N LYS A 428 8.73 -21.06 10.47
CA LYS A 428 8.66 -19.64 10.79
C LYS A 428 10.07 -19.15 11.04
N TYR A 429 10.45 -18.07 10.38
CA TYR A 429 11.72 -17.38 10.63
C TYR A 429 11.49 -15.93 10.99
N THR A 430 12.30 -15.43 11.92
CA THR A 430 12.39 -14.02 12.31
C THR A 430 13.85 -13.59 12.16
N ALA A 431 14.09 -12.58 11.33
CA ALA A 431 15.41 -12.03 11.07
C ALA A 431 15.92 -11.21 12.26
N LEU A 432 16.76 -11.78 13.11
CA LEU A 432 17.32 -11.08 14.28
C LEU A 432 18.82 -10.80 14.15
N GLU A 433 19.53 -11.69 13.48
CA GLU A 433 20.98 -11.62 13.25
C GLU A 433 21.35 -12.48 12.04
N ASP A 434 22.57 -12.31 11.53
CA ASP A 434 23.10 -13.16 10.46
C ASP A 434 23.06 -14.62 10.93
N THR A 435 22.34 -15.48 10.20
CA THR A 435 21.99 -16.83 10.65
C THR A 435 22.08 -17.83 9.52
N THR A 436 22.48 -19.06 9.85
CA THR A 436 22.32 -20.22 8.98
C THR A 436 21.19 -21.12 9.49
N ILE A 437 20.24 -21.46 8.62
CA ILE A 437 19.19 -22.44 8.89
C ILE A 437 19.46 -23.69 8.08
N GLU A 438 19.59 -24.82 8.77
CA GLU A 438 19.63 -26.15 8.16
C GLU A 438 18.30 -26.87 8.38
N ILE A 439 17.60 -27.18 7.29
CA ILE A 439 16.34 -27.90 7.31
C ILE A 439 16.60 -29.32 6.83
N ASN A 440 16.14 -30.30 7.61
CA ASN A 440 16.23 -31.71 7.27
C ASN A 440 14.83 -32.31 7.37
N PHE A 441 14.34 -32.92 6.29
CA PHE A 441 13.07 -33.64 6.30
C PHE A 441 13.17 -34.93 5.48
N GLU A 442 12.32 -35.90 5.81
CA GLU A 442 12.44 -37.28 5.29
C GLU A 442 11.34 -37.63 4.27
N HIS A 443 10.26 -36.85 4.19
CA HIS A 443 9.07 -37.22 3.44
C HIS A 443 8.47 -36.06 2.64
N TRP A 444 8.07 -36.37 1.41
CA TRP A 444 7.20 -35.53 0.59
C TRP A 444 5.74 -35.94 0.78
N MET A 445 4.83 -34.96 0.71
CA MET A 445 3.39 -35.23 0.65
C MET A 445 3.10 -36.22 -0.49
N ARG A 446 2.31 -37.25 -0.18
CA ARG A 446 1.88 -38.22 -1.18
C ARG A 446 0.73 -37.61 -1.97
N ASN A 447 0.80 -37.66 -3.30
CA ASN A 447 -0.36 -37.33 -4.13
C ASN A 447 -1.49 -38.33 -3.81
N GLU A 448 -2.65 -37.84 -3.38
CA GLU A 448 -3.88 -38.61 -3.48
C GLU A 448 -4.15 -38.79 -4.99
N ALA A 449 -4.06 -40.05 -5.44
CA ALA A 449 -4.28 -40.43 -6.83
C ALA A 449 -5.77 -40.55 -7.15
#